data_AF-A0A5K1G4B9-F1
#
_entry.id   AF-A0A5K1G4B9-F1
#
_cell.length_a   1.000
_cell.length_b   1.000
_cell.length_c   1.000
_cell.angle_alpha   90.00
_cell.angle_beta   90.00
_cell.angle_gamma   90.00
#
_symmetry.space_group_name_H-M   'P 1'
#
loop_
_entity.id
_entity.type
_entity.pdbx_description
1 polymer ?
#
loop_
_entity_poly.entity_id
_entity_poly.type
_entity_poly.pdbx_seq_one_letter_code
_entity_poly.pdbx_strand_id
1 'polypeptide(L)'
;VTKAIKKKRKIVFTGHSSGGALAILATIWLLERRLDSCTPLCVTFGSPLVGDKTFGHAIRREGWSSYFQHIVFTRDITPCIALAPLEDIETEFQAILQQWKPKKQAQSSISLSSAGFDQLIIDFFTTVINNAFSAASHDSCVLRCCSSGIALLGAVGRTVKVSPYRPFGSFVFCCGGGRMVWVDNHDAVLQLLFYTLQLEDIYGNITAAVRYSVMDQQKNYKTEVKEYLKKMNIVVLNRLEEIPLSPLDVCAGWTSNIDSALREMGL
;
A
#
# COMPACT_ATOMS: atom_id res chain seq x y z
N VAL A 1 -24.16 11.22 6.91
CA VAL A 1 -23.61 12.19 5.92
C VAL A 1 -24.55 13.39 5.66
N THR A 2 -25.83 13.20 5.36
CA THR A 2 -26.79 14.28 5.02
C THR A 2 -26.86 15.45 6.01
N LYS A 3 -26.78 15.19 7.33
CA LYS A 3 -26.73 16.24 8.36
C LYS A 3 -25.48 17.14 8.25
N ALA A 4 -24.33 16.59 7.83
CA ALA A 4 -23.09 17.34 7.64
C ALA A 4 -23.14 18.19 6.37
N ILE A 5 -23.71 17.65 5.28
CA ILE A 5 -23.94 18.38 4.02
C ILE A 5 -24.87 19.58 4.26
N LYS A 6 -26.02 19.37 4.93
CA LYS A 6 -26.95 20.47 5.28
C LYS A 6 -26.28 21.58 6.09
N LYS A 7 -25.26 21.23 6.88
CA LYS A 7 -24.48 22.18 7.68
C LYS A 7 -23.23 22.72 6.96
N LYS A 8 -23.07 22.45 5.66
CA LYS A 8 -21.91 22.84 4.83
C LYS A 8 -20.55 22.50 5.47
N ARG A 9 -20.47 21.35 6.13
CA ARG A 9 -19.22 20.88 6.76
C ARG A 9 -18.41 20.05 5.78
N LYS A 10 -17.08 20.18 5.83
CA LYS A 10 -16.16 19.26 5.14
C LYS A 10 -16.40 17.84 5.66
N ILE A 11 -16.58 16.91 4.73
CA ILE A 11 -16.78 15.49 5.04
C ILE A 11 -15.45 14.80 4.87
N VAL A 12 -15.03 14.09 5.92
CA VAL A 12 -13.84 13.26 5.89
C VAL A 12 -14.26 11.83 6.17
N PHE A 13 -13.93 10.93 5.26
CA PHE A 13 -13.98 9.49 5.48
C PHE A 13 -12.58 9.04 5.83
N THR A 14 -12.47 8.17 6.83
CA THR A 14 -11.17 7.67 7.25
C THR A 14 -11.31 6.30 7.86
N GLY A 15 -10.22 5.55 7.84
CA GLY A 15 -10.13 4.26 8.50
C GLY A 15 -8.73 3.68 8.43
N HIS A 16 -8.46 2.78 9.36
CA HIS A 16 -7.25 1.98 9.41
C HIS A 16 -7.52 0.57 8.88
N SER A 17 -6.57 -0.04 8.17
CA SER A 17 -6.69 -1.40 7.64
C SER A 17 -8.00 -1.57 6.84
N SER A 18 -8.80 -2.60 7.10
CA SER A 18 -10.10 -2.84 6.44
C SER A 18 -11.11 -1.68 6.60
N GLY A 19 -11.01 -0.90 7.69
CA GLY A 19 -11.80 0.33 7.84
C GLY A 19 -11.44 1.40 6.81
N GLY A 20 -10.19 1.42 6.35
CA GLY A 20 -9.74 2.27 5.24
C GLY A 20 -10.38 1.86 3.91
N ALA A 21 -10.46 0.56 3.64
CA ALA A 21 -11.15 0.03 2.47
C ALA A 21 -12.65 0.41 2.47
N LEU A 22 -13.31 0.33 3.64
CA LEU A 22 -14.68 0.80 3.79
C LEU A 22 -14.81 2.32 3.60
N ALA A 23 -13.85 3.10 4.09
CA ALA A 23 -13.83 4.56 3.91
C ALA A 23 -13.69 4.95 2.43
N ILE A 24 -12.88 4.21 1.66
CA ILE A 24 -12.76 4.36 0.20
C ILE A 24 -14.12 4.15 -0.46
N LEU A 25 -14.76 3.00 -0.21
CA LEU A 25 -16.05 2.66 -0.81
C LEU A 25 -17.15 3.66 -0.41
N ALA A 26 -17.17 4.09 0.84
CA ALA A 26 -18.11 5.11 1.33
C ALA A 26 -17.90 6.48 0.65
N THR A 27 -16.66 6.84 0.35
CA THR A 27 -16.34 8.08 -0.38
C THR A 27 -16.86 8.01 -1.81
N ILE A 28 -16.63 6.90 -2.50
CA ILE A 28 -17.13 6.68 -3.87
C ILE A 28 -18.64 6.67 -3.91
N TRP A 29 -19.28 5.97 -2.97
CA TRP A 29 -20.74 6.00 -2.82
C TRP A 29 -21.27 7.44 -2.67
N LEU A 30 -20.54 8.33 -1.98
CA LEU A 30 -20.94 9.73 -1.88
C LEU A 30 -20.73 10.51 -3.18
N LEU A 31 -19.61 10.29 -3.87
CA LEU A 31 -19.26 10.96 -5.12
C LEU A 31 -20.24 10.59 -6.25
N GLU A 32 -20.59 9.31 -6.37
CA GLU A 32 -21.57 8.79 -7.34
C GLU A 32 -22.97 9.40 -7.17
N ARG A 33 -23.34 9.78 -5.93
CA ARG A 33 -24.62 10.44 -5.67
C ARG A 33 -24.67 11.90 -6.14
N ARG A 34 -23.56 12.45 -6.65
CA ARG A 34 -23.42 13.82 -7.18
C ARG A 34 -24.14 14.86 -6.32
N LEU A 35 -23.97 14.76 -5.01
CA LEU A 35 -24.58 15.72 -4.09
C LEU A 35 -23.83 17.05 -4.25
N ASP A 36 -24.47 17.98 -4.96
CA ASP A 36 -23.91 19.28 -5.33
C ASP A 36 -23.20 19.95 -4.14
N SER A 37 -22.01 20.48 -4.40
CA SER A 37 -21.15 21.21 -3.44
C SER A 37 -20.36 20.36 -2.43
N CYS A 38 -20.42 19.02 -2.49
CA CYS A 38 -19.65 18.18 -1.56
C CYS A 38 -18.29 17.75 -2.15
N THR A 39 -17.20 18.25 -1.59
CA THR A 39 -15.83 17.78 -1.86
C THR A 39 -15.35 16.91 -0.68
N PRO A 40 -15.60 15.59 -0.69
CA PRO A 40 -15.14 14.73 0.39
C PRO A 40 -13.62 14.61 0.39
N LEU A 41 -13.06 14.24 1.54
CA LEU A 41 -11.69 13.78 1.65
C LEU A 41 -11.70 12.37 2.25
N CYS A 42 -10.99 11.45 1.62
CA CYS A 42 -10.74 10.11 2.11
C CYS A 42 -9.28 10.02 2.55
N VAL A 43 -9.04 9.74 3.83
CA VAL A 43 -7.68 9.51 4.37
C VAL A 43 -7.62 8.13 4.98
N THR A 44 -6.81 7.23 4.43
CA THR A 44 -6.68 5.86 4.94
C THR A 44 -5.30 5.61 5.53
N PHE A 45 -5.21 4.70 6.50
CA PHE A 45 -3.97 4.31 7.16
C PHE A 45 -3.76 2.80 6.99
N GLY A 46 -2.70 2.38 6.27
CA GLY A 46 -2.41 0.96 6.05
C GLY A 46 -3.58 0.18 5.45
N SER A 47 -4.33 0.79 4.53
CA SER A 47 -5.50 0.13 3.91
C SER A 47 -5.05 -0.87 2.85
N PRO A 48 -5.68 -2.06 2.76
CA PRO A 48 -5.53 -2.92 1.58
C PRO A 48 -6.02 -2.19 0.33
N LEU A 49 -5.50 -2.60 -0.84
CA LEU A 49 -6.00 -2.15 -2.14
C LEU A 49 -7.47 -2.60 -2.34
N VAL A 50 -8.25 -1.78 -3.04
CA VAL A 50 -9.72 -1.94 -3.14
C VAL A 50 -10.21 -2.11 -4.58
N GLY A 51 -9.66 -1.34 -5.50
CA GLY A 51 -10.11 -1.30 -6.90
C GLY A 51 -9.12 -1.97 -7.84
N ASP A 52 -9.58 -2.32 -9.03
CA ASP A 52 -8.74 -2.77 -10.13
C ASP A 52 -8.24 -1.58 -10.99
N LYS A 53 -7.62 -1.88 -12.13
CA LYS A 53 -7.21 -0.85 -13.10
C LYS A 53 -8.40 -0.03 -13.61
N THR A 54 -9.55 -0.66 -13.86
CA THR A 54 -10.76 -0.01 -14.36
C THR A 54 -11.29 1.00 -13.35
N PHE A 55 -11.35 0.59 -12.09
CA PHE A 55 -11.72 1.44 -10.97
C PHE A 55 -10.77 2.64 -10.85
N GLY A 56 -9.46 2.41 -10.84
CA GLY A 56 -8.47 3.50 -10.77
C GLY A 56 -8.56 4.47 -11.95
N HIS A 57 -8.82 3.94 -13.16
CA HIS A 57 -9.06 4.75 -14.35
C HIS A 57 -10.32 5.61 -14.23
N ALA A 58 -11.43 5.06 -13.74
CA ALA A 58 -12.68 5.80 -13.53
C ALA A 58 -12.49 6.96 -12.53
N ILE A 59 -11.83 6.71 -11.39
CA ILE A 59 -11.52 7.74 -10.40
C ILE A 59 -10.73 8.91 -11.03
N ARG A 60 -9.74 8.62 -11.89
CA ARG A 60 -8.97 9.66 -12.59
C ARG A 60 -9.81 10.41 -13.61
N ARG A 61 -10.61 9.70 -14.42
CA ARG A 61 -11.45 10.30 -15.45
C ARG A 61 -12.44 11.31 -14.88
N GLU A 62 -13.03 11.02 -13.72
CA GLU A 62 -13.96 11.92 -13.03
C GLU A 62 -13.25 13.04 -12.25
N GLY A 63 -11.92 13.09 -12.24
CA GLY A 63 -11.14 14.07 -11.47
C GLY A 63 -11.19 13.85 -9.96
N TRP A 64 -11.48 12.63 -9.51
CA TRP A 64 -11.68 12.32 -8.08
C TRP A 64 -10.40 11.89 -7.35
N SER A 65 -9.27 11.69 -8.05
CA SER A 65 -8.03 11.21 -7.46
C SER A 65 -7.54 12.04 -6.28
N SER A 66 -7.69 13.37 -6.33
CA SER A 66 -7.28 14.29 -5.26
C SER A 66 -8.09 14.14 -3.96
N TYR A 67 -9.21 13.42 -4.00
CA TYR A 67 -10.01 13.14 -2.81
C TYR A 67 -9.48 11.95 -2.00
N PHE A 68 -8.52 11.18 -2.52
CA PHE A 68 -8.02 9.97 -1.86
C PHE A 68 -6.55 10.12 -1.49
N GLN A 69 -6.27 9.97 -0.19
CA GLN A 69 -4.92 10.01 0.38
C GLN A 69 -4.69 8.74 1.20
N HIS A 70 -3.68 7.97 0.82
CA HIS A 70 -3.33 6.69 1.42
C HIS A 70 -2.01 6.81 2.17
N ILE A 71 -2.06 6.83 3.50
CA ILE A 71 -0.87 6.88 4.36
C ILE A 71 -0.43 5.44 4.63
N VAL A 72 0.81 5.13 4.27
CA VAL A 72 1.39 3.78 4.35
C VAL A 72 2.78 3.86 4.96
N PHE A 73 3.10 3.01 5.94
CA PHE A 73 4.50 2.83 6.34
C PHE A 73 5.22 1.87 5.40
N THR A 74 6.50 2.13 5.12
CA THR A 74 7.30 1.33 4.16
C THR A 74 7.34 -0.17 4.46
N ARG A 75 7.30 -0.55 5.74
CA ARG A 75 7.28 -1.95 6.20
C ARG A 75 5.88 -2.51 6.49
N ASP A 76 4.80 -1.81 6.14
CA ASP A 76 3.45 -2.31 6.38
C ASP A 76 3.02 -3.22 5.23
N ILE A 77 2.78 -4.50 5.51
CA ILE A 77 2.31 -5.47 4.51
C ILE A 77 0.83 -5.28 4.13
N THR A 78 0.04 -4.60 4.98
CA THR A 78 -1.43 -4.55 4.85
C THR A 78 -1.92 -4.10 3.47
N PRO A 79 -1.33 -3.06 2.84
CA PRO A 79 -1.69 -2.68 1.47
C PRO A 79 -1.54 -3.80 0.44
N CYS A 80 -0.57 -4.69 0.62
CA CYS A 80 -0.23 -5.75 -0.34
C CYS A 80 -1.04 -7.04 -0.15
N ILE A 81 -1.78 -7.22 0.95
CA ILE A 81 -2.50 -8.48 1.24
C ILE A 81 -3.44 -8.89 0.09
N ALA A 82 -4.14 -7.92 -0.50
CA ALA A 82 -5.06 -8.18 -1.62
C ALA A 82 -4.35 -8.58 -2.93
N LEU A 83 -3.02 -8.49 -2.99
CA LEU A 83 -2.26 -8.96 -4.15
C LEU A 83 -2.10 -10.48 -4.16
N ALA A 84 -2.24 -11.17 -3.02
CA ALA A 84 -2.27 -12.63 -2.95
C ALA A 84 -3.70 -13.19 -3.12
N PRO A 85 -3.86 -14.32 -3.83
CA PRO A 85 -5.11 -15.09 -3.80
C PRO A 85 -5.44 -15.51 -2.37
N LEU A 86 -6.69 -15.32 -1.95
CA LEU A 86 -7.11 -15.69 -0.59
C LEU A 86 -6.91 -17.19 -0.33
N GLU A 87 -7.14 -18.03 -1.33
CA GLU A 87 -6.93 -19.49 -1.28
C GLU A 87 -5.51 -19.89 -0.86
N ASP A 88 -4.51 -19.05 -1.16
CA ASP A 88 -3.10 -19.32 -0.85
C ASP A 88 -2.67 -18.81 0.52
N ILE A 89 -3.47 -17.96 1.18
CA ILE A 89 -3.12 -17.30 2.45
C ILE A 89 -4.18 -17.45 3.54
N GLU A 90 -5.31 -18.11 3.28
CA GLU A 90 -6.47 -18.09 4.18
C GLU A 90 -6.13 -18.60 5.58
N THR A 91 -5.42 -19.73 5.67
CA THR A 91 -5.08 -20.37 6.94
C THR A 91 -4.22 -19.46 7.81
N GLU A 92 -3.12 -18.96 7.23
CA GLU A 92 -2.16 -18.10 7.90
C GLU A 92 -2.82 -16.76 8.24
N PHE A 93 -3.59 -16.19 7.31
CA PHE A 93 -4.26 -14.92 7.49
C PHE A 93 -5.30 -14.98 8.61
N GLN A 94 -6.10 -16.05 8.73
CA GLN A 94 -7.04 -16.22 9.82
C GLN A 94 -6.33 -16.28 11.18
N ALA A 95 -5.20 -16.98 11.29
CA ALA A 95 -4.41 -17.03 12.52
C ALA A 95 -3.83 -15.66 12.90
N ILE A 96 -3.34 -14.90 11.90
CA ILE A 96 -2.84 -13.54 12.08
C ILE A 96 -3.97 -12.59 12.52
N LEU A 97 -5.15 -12.65 11.88
CA LEU A 97 -6.31 -11.84 12.21
C LEU A 97 -6.79 -12.07 13.65
N GLN A 98 -6.72 -13.30 14.15
CA GLN A 98 -7.04 -13.60 15.55
C GLN A 98 -6.13 -12.85 16.53
N GLN A 99 -4.85 -12.65 16.18
CA GLN A 99 -3.90 -11.88 16.99
C GLN A 99 -4.08 -10.36 16.86
N TRP A 100 -4.66 -9.87 15.76
CA TRP A 100 -5.00 -8.46 15.59
C TRP A 100 -6.23 -8.04 16.41
N LYS A 101 -7.08 -8.99 16.83
CA LYS A 101 -8.26 -8.69 17.65
C LYS A 101 -7.86 -8.15 19.03
N PRO A 102 -8.55 -7.13 19.56
CA PRO A 102 -8.32 -6.66 20.93
C PRO A 102 -8.51 -7.79 21.96
N LYS A 103 -7.61 -7.88 22.94
CA LYS A 103 -7.59 -8.94 23.98
C LYS A 103 -8.91 -9.15 24.75
N LYS A 104 -9.85 -8.20 24.71
CA LYS A 104 -11.18 -8.31 25.35
C LYS A 104 -12.16 -9.25 24.62
N GLN A 105 -11.82 -9.75 23.42
CA GLN A 105 -12.67 -10.64 22.60
C GLN A 105 -11.98 -11.95 22.20
N ALA A 106 -10.82 -12.27 22.77
CA ALA A 106 -10.10 -13.51 22.48
C ALA A 106 -10.68 -14.68 23.30
N GLN A 107 -11.73 -15.33 22.80
CA GLN A 107 -12.08 -16.69 23.24
C GLN A 107 -11.40 -17.70 22.30
N SER A 108 -10.78 -18.72 22.91
CA SER A 108 -10.06 -19.86 22.31
C SER A 108 -9.08 -19.49 21.18
N SER A 109 -7.85 -19.12 21.53
CA SER A 109 -6.75 -19.15 20.57
C SER A 109 -6.24 -20.58 20.40
N ILE A 110 -5.94 -20.97 19.17
CA ILE A 110 -5.16 -22.17 18.88
C ILE A 110 -3.79 -21.96 19.54
N SER A 111 -3.40 -22.83 20.47
CA SER A 111 -2.10 -22.77 21.14
C SER A 111 -0.99 -23.29 20.21
N LEU A 112 -0.61 -22.50 19.21
CA LEU A 112 0.62 -22.73 18.45
C LEU A 112 1.84 -22.36 19.33
N SER A 113 2.92 -23.13 19.19
CA SER A 113 4.21 -22.74 19.78
C SER A 113 4.69 -21.42 19.16
N SER A 114 5.49 -20.63 19.88
CA SER A 114 6.03 -19.36 19.36
C SER A 114 6.72 -19.56 18.00
N ALA A 115 7.55 -20.60 17.89
CA ALA A 115 8.26 -20.93 16.65
C ALA A 115 7.31 -21.35 15.51
N GLY A 116 6.25 -22.09 15.81
CA GLY A 116 5.25 -22.47 14.79
C GLY A 116 4.47 -21.27 14.27
N PHE A 117 4.17 -20.30 15.13
CA PHE A 117 3.52 -19.08 14.70
C PHE A 117 4.46 -18.17 13.90
N ASP A 118 5.76 -18.13 14.24
CA ASP A 118 6.75 -17.40 13.44
C ASP A 118 6.88 -17.97 12.02
N GLN A 119 6.90 -19.30 11.86
CA GLN A 119 6.90 -19.92 10.54
C GLN A 119 5.64 -19.56 9.73
N LEU A 120 4.46 -19.60 10.37
CA LEU A 120 3.20 -19.20 9.75
C LEU A 120 3.24 -17.75 9.24
N ILE A 121 3.82 -16.82 10.03
CA ILE A 121 3.98 -15.42 9.60
C ILE A 121 4.94 -15.34 8.40
N ILE A 122 6.04 -16.10 8.41
CA ILE A 122 7.01 -16.13 7.31
C ILE A 122 6.35 -16.64 6.03
N ASP A 123 5.58 -17.73 6.11
CA ASP A 123 4.89 -18.32 4.97
C ASP A 123 3.87 -17.33 4.40
N PHE A 124 3.06 -16.70 5.26
CA PHE A 124 2.13 -15.63 4.87
C PHE A 124 2.83 -14.47 4.16
N PHE A 125 3.89 -13.95 4.78
CA PHE A 125 4.66 -12.83 4.23
C PHE A 125 5.24 -13.18 2.86
N THR A 126 5.84 -14.36 2.75
CA THR A 126 6.46 -14.86 1.51
C THR A 126 5.44 -14.97 0.39
N THR A 127 4.28 -15.58 0.65
CA THR A 127 3.20 -15.71 -0.34
C THR A 127 2.68 -14.35 -0.79
N VAL A 128 2.47 -13.40 0.13
CA VAL A 128 2.03 -12.04 -0.20
C VAL A 128 3.05 -11.29 -1.04
N ILE A 129 4.33 -11.33 -0.66
CA ILE A 129 5.39 -10.62 -1.39
C ILE A 129 5.66 -11.23 -2.77
N ASN A 130 5.60 -12.55 -2.92
CA ASN A 130 5.75 -13.21 -4.22
C ASN A 130 4.62 -12.83 -5.19
N ASN A 131 3.40 -12.69 -4.67
CA ASN A 131 2.27 -12.22 -5.48
C ASN A 131 2.35 -10.72 -5.78
N ALA A 132 2.83 -9.90 -4.83
CA ALA A 132 3.11 -8.49 -5.07
C ALA A 132 4.19 -8.31 -6.14
N PHE A 133 5.27 -9.10 -6.09
CA PHE A 133 6.30 -9.16 -7.11
C PHE A 133 5.72 -9.52 -8.48
N SER A 134 4.86 -10.53 -8.54
CA SER A 134 4.20 -10.96 -9.77
C SER A 134 3.34 -9.85 -10.35
N ALA A 135 2.59 -9.12 -9.53
CA ALA A 135 1.77 -7.98 -9.97
C ALA A 135 2.63 -6.80 -10.46
N ALA A 136 3.65 -6.42 -9.70
CA ALA A 136 4.57 -5.34 -10.06
C ALA A 136 5.35 -5.66 -11.35
N SER A 137 5.84 -6.90 -11.49
CA SER A 137 6.58 -7.36 -12.67
C SER A 137 5.68 -7.45 -13.89
N HIS A 138 4.47 -8.02 -13.74
CA HIS A 138 3.50 -8.09 -14.83
C HIS A 138 3.18 -6.69 -15.37
N ASP A 139 2.89 -5.72 -14.49
CA ASP A 139 2.57 -4.36 -14.91
C ASP A 139 3.77 -3.64 -15.55
N SER A 140 4.98 -3.84 -15.01
CA SER A 140 6.22 -3.36 -15.63
C SER A 140 6.41 -3.92 -17.04
N CYS A 141 6.13 -5.21 -17.24
CA CYS A 141 6.17 -5.84 -18.57
C CYS A 141 5.11 -5.24 -19.49
N VAL A 142 3.85 -5.12 -19.04
CA VAL A 142 2.77 -4.53 -19.84
C VAL A 142 3.11 -3.11 -20.30
N LEU A 143 3.70 -2.29 -19.42
CA LEU A 143 4.11 -0.92 -19.74
C LEU A 143 5.27 -0.84 -20.72
N ARG A 144 6.20 -1.80 -20.69
CA ARG A 144 7.40 -1.81 -21.55
C ARG A 144 7.29 -2.69 -22.79
N CYS A 145 6.25 -3.51 -22.92
CA CYS A 145 6.17 -4.48 -24.01
C CYS A 145 5.89 -3.82 -25.36
N CYS A 146 6.65 -4.25 -26.37
CA CYS A 146 6.30 -4.05 -27.77
C CYS A 146 5.16 -5.02 -28.19
N SER A 147 4.58 -4.84 -29.37
CA SER A 147 3.45 -5.64 -29.86
C SER A 147 3.64 -7.16 -29.78
N SER A 148 4.87 -7.67 -29.93
CA SER A 148 5.23 -9.09 -29.79
C SER A 148 5.25 -9.59 -28.33
N GLY A 149 5.61 -8.74 -27.36
CA GLY A 149 5.62 -9.08 -25.93
C GLY A 149 4.21 -9.26 -25.34
N ILE A 150 3.21 -8.59 -25.93
CA ILE A 150 1.80 -8.70 -25.53
C ILE A 150 1.26 -10.12 -25.75
N ALA A 151 1.69 -10.80 -26.83
CA ALA A 151 1.28 -12.17 -27.11
C ALA A 151 1.84 -13.17 -26.08
N LEU A 152 3.11 -12.99 -25.67
CA LEU A 152 3.73 -13.79 -24.63
C LEU A 152 3.09 -13.54 -23.26
N LEU A 153 2.84 -12.28 -22.90
CA LEU A 153 2.11 -11.91 -21.69
C LEU A 153 0.70 -12.53 -21.67
N GLY A 154 0.00 -12.51 -22.80
CA GLY A 154 -1.30 -13.15 -22.95
C GLY A 154 -1.26 -14.68 -22.77
N ALA A 155 -0.18 -15.34 -23.19
CA ALA A 155 0.02 -16.77 -22.96
C ALA A 155 0.34 -17.07 -21.49
N VAL A 156 1.24 -16.31 -20.87
CA VAL A 156 1.62 -16.45 -19.44
C VAL A 156 0.45 -16.11 -18.52
N GLY A 157 -0.39 -15.14 -18.87
CA GLY A 157 -1.58 -14.77 -18.07
C GLY A 157 -2.64 -15.88 -17.98
N ARG A 158 -2.57 -16.92 -18.83
CA ARG A 158 -3.44 -18.11 -18.71
C ARG A 158 -2.95 -19.08 -17.64
N THR A 159 -1.66 -19.03 -17.31
CA THR A 159 -1.03 -19.91 -16.32
C THR A 159 -0.81 -19.21 -14.98
N VAL A 160 -0.47 -17.92 -15.00
CA VAL A 160 -0.22 -17.11 -13.81
C VAL A 160 -1.37 -16.13 -13.61
N LYS A 161 -2.18 -16.37 -12.57
CA LYS A 161 -3.23 -15.45 -12.16
C LYS A 161 -2.61 -14.32 -11.36
N VAL A 162 -2.54 -13.13 -11.96
CA VAL A 162 -2.13 -11.91 -11.26
C VAL A 162 -3.35 -11.27 -10.62
N SER A 163 -3.25 -10.86 -9.35
CA SER A 163 -4.33 -10.16 -8.67
C SER A 163 -4.79 -8.92 -9.46
N PRO A 164 -6.11 -8.62 -9.50
CA PRO A 164 -6.62 -7.47 -10.24
C PRO A 164 -6.42 -6.14 -9.50
N TYR A 165 -6.22 -6.16 -8.17
CA TYR A 165 -6.20 -4.95 -7.36
C TYR A 165 -5.02 -4.05 -7.68
N ARG A 166 -5.25 -2.74 -7.78
CA ARG A 166 -4.25 -1.73 -8.13
C ARG A 166 -4.38 -0.45 -7.31
N PRO A 167 -3.27 0.29 -7.12
CA PRO A 167 -3.31 1.60 -6.48
C PRO A 167 -4.12 2.62 -7.29
N PHE A 168 -4.72 3.57 -6.58
CA PHE A 168 -5.35 4.77 -7.13
C PHE A 168 -5.29 5.88 -6.08
N GLY A 169 -5.50 7.14 -6.49
CA GLY A 169 -5.33 8.26 -5.57
C GLY A 169 -3.86 8.53 -5.23
N SER A 170 -3.62 9.37 -4.23
CA SER A 170 -2.27 9.75 -3.79
C SER A 170 -1.82 8.86 -2.64
N PHE A 171 -0.59 8.34 -2.72
CA PHE A 171 0.03 7.57 -1.63
C PHE A 171 1.09 8.41 -0.93
N VAL A 172 1.18 8.27 0.39
CA VAL A 172 2.19 8.91 1.21
C VAL A 172 2.91 7.83 2.01
N PHE A 173 4.14 7.53 1.61
CA PHE A 173 5.01 6.56 2.25
C PHE A 173 5.76 7.21 3.42
N CYS A 174 5.50 6.74 4.62
CA CYS A 174 6.22 7.13 5.82
C CYS A 174 7.47 6.27 5.97
N CYS A 175 8.64 6.89 5.82
CA CYS A 175 9.95 6.25 5.71
C CYS A 175 10.74 6.34 7.02
N GLY A 176 11.75 5.48 7.19
CA GLY A 176 12.66 5.58 8.33
C GLY A 176 13.27 6.99 8.47
N GLY A 177 13.44 7.49 9.70
CA GLY A 177 13.99 8.82 9.96
C GLY A 177 12.97 9.97 10.01
N GLY A 178 11.70 9.73 9.69
CA GLY A 178 10.64 10.73 9.81
C GLY A 178 10.32 11.50 8.52
N ARG A 179 10.79 11.01 7.37
CA ARG A 179 10.49 11.55 6.04
C ARG A 179 9.21 10.93 5.48
N MET A 180 8.47 11.70 4.69
CA MET A 180 7.29 11.26 3.96
C MET A 180 7.54 11.41 2.46
N VAL A 181 7.21 10.39 1.68
CA VAL A 181 7.32 10.42 0.21
C VAL A 181 5.93 10.38 -0.39
N TRP A 182 5.53 11.46 -1.05
CA TRP A 182 4.25 11.60 -1.73
C TRP A 182 4.36 11.12 -3.16
N VAL A 183 3.44 10.24 -3.60
CA VAL A 183 3.46 9.62 -4.92
C VAL A 183 2.06 9.62 -5.51
N ASP A 184 1.87 10.32 -6.63
CA ASP A 184 0.58 10.34 -7.36
C ASP A 184 0.53 9.31 -8.50
N ASN A 185 1.69 8.87 -9.00
CA ASN A 185 1.76 7.88 -10.08
C ASN A 185 1.44 6.47 -9.56
N HIS A 186 0.23 5.99 -9.84
CA HIS A 186 -0.24 4.67 -9.41
C HIS A 186 0.60 3.47 -9.87
N ASP A 187 1.27 3.54 -11.03
CA ASP A 187 2.18 2.47 -11.48
C ASP A 187 3.44 2.43 -10.60
N ALA A 188 4.00 3.60 -10.28
CA ALA A 188 5.12 3.73 -9.36
C ALA A 188 4.75 3.28 -7.95
N VAL A 189 3.55 3.62 -7.46
CA VAL A 189 3.06 3.14 -6.16
C VAL A 189 3.06 1.62 -6.08
N LEU A 190 2.62 0.91 -7.14
CA LEU A 190 2.64 -0.55 -7.15
C LEU A 190 4.06 -1.11 -7.02
N GLN A 191 5.03 -0.50 -7.72
CA GLN A 191 6.44 -0.89 -7.60
C GLN A 191 6.94 -0.63 -6.17
N LEU A 192 6.69 0.57 -5.63
CA LEU A 192 7.14 0.95 -4.29
C LEU A 192 6.57 0.01 -3.21
N LEU A 193 5.28 -0.34 -3.30
CA LEU A 193 4.65 -1.30 -2.36
C LEU A 193 5.37 -2.66 -2.32
N PHE A 194 5.92 -3.13 -3.44
CA PHE A 194 6.73 -4.35 -3.48
C PHE A 194 8.16 -4.11 -2.95
N TYR A 195 8.82 -3.08 -3.47
CA TYR A 195 10.24 -2.87 -3.17
C TYR A 195 10.52 -2.41 -1.74
N THR A 196 9.62 -1.63 -1.12
CA THR A 196 9.80 -1.22 0.29
C THR A 196 9.69 -2.37 1.28
N LEU A 197 9.19 -3.53 0.84
CA LEU A 197 9.07 -4.76 1.61
C LEU A 197 10.19 -5.76 1.30
N GLN A 198 11.23 -5.37 0.55
CA GLN A 198 12.47 -6.15 0.43
C GLN A 198 13.27 -5.99 1.71
N LEU A 199 12.97 -6.86 2.69
CA LEU A 199 13.61 -6.81 4.00
C LEU A 199 15.04 -7.32 3.91
N GLU A 200 16.01 -6.45 4.22
CA GLU A 200 17.41 -6.83 4.33
C GLU A 200 17.68 -7.65 5.59
N ASP A 201 18.46 -8.72 5.46
CA ASP A 201 18.94 -9.53 6.58
C ASP A 201 20.18 -8.90 7.23
N ILE A 202 20.04 -7.70 7.80
CA ILE A 202 21.20 -6.94 8.26
C ILE A 202 21.88 -7.58 9.50
N TYR A 203 21.26 -8.54 10.19
CA TYR A 203 21.82 -9.17 11.40
C TYR A 203 21.40 -10.64 11.64
N GLY A 204 21.00 -11.38 10.60
CA GLY A 204 20.60 -12.79 10.73
C GLY A 204 19.23 -13.01 11.41
N ASN A 205 18.33 -12.02 11.35
CA ASN A 205 17.02 -12.09 11.99
C ASN A 205 15.89 -11.57 11.10
N ILE A 206 15.84 -12.12 9.89
CA ILE A 206 14.74 -11.92 8.94
C ILE A 206 13.37 -12.19 9.58
N THR A 207 13.28 -13.18 10.49
CA THR A 207 12.05 -13.52 11.23
C THR A 207 11.51 -12.34 12.03
N ALA A 208 12.36 -11.60 12.75
CA ALA A 208 11.92 -10.41 13.49
C ALA A 208 11.48 -9.28 12.56
N ALA A 209 12.16 -9.08 11.43
CA ALA A 209 11.79 -8.06 10.44
C ALA A 209 10.43 -8.37 9.78
N VAL A 210 10.22 -9.64 9.42
CA VAL A 210 8.94 -10.14 8.88
C VAL A 210 7.84 -10.01 9.92
N ARG A 211 8.09 -10.43 11.16
CA ARG A 211 7.15 -10.29 12.28
C ARG A 211 6.76 -8.84 12.51
N TYR A 212 7.73 -7.93 12.52
CA TYR A 212 7.47 -6.50 12.66
C TYR A 212 6.54 -5.99 11.54
N SER A 213 6.83 -6.37 10.29
CA SER A 213 6.08 -5.93 9.10
C SER A 213 4.63 -6.42 9.11
N VAL A 214 4.40 -7.66 9.54
CA VAL A 214 3.06 -8.28 9.59
C VAL A 214 2.27 -7.85 10.83
N MET A 215 2.90 -7.83 12.00
CA MET A 215 2.21 -7.76 13.28
C MET A 215 2.25 -6.39 13.93
N ASP A 216 3.35 -5.67 13.82
CA ASP A 216 3.61 -4.51 14.69
C ASP A 216 3.49 -3.19 13.94
N GLN A 217 3.89 -3.15 12.68
CA GLN A 217 3.91 -1.91 11.91
C GLN A 217 2.52 -1.27 11.81
N GLN A 218 1.48 -2.06 11.59
CA GLN A 218 0.11 -1.58 11.54
C GLN A 218 -0.41 -1.00 12.87
N LYS A 219 0.21 -1.33 14.01
CA LYS A 219 -0.23 -0.80 15.32
C LYS A 219 0.29 0.62 15.55
N ASN A 220 1.32 1.03 14.81
CA ASN A 220 2.08 2.25 15.07
C ASN A 220 1.48 3.50 14.41
N TYR A 221 0.48 3.38 13.53
CA TYR A 221 -0.13 4.53 12.84
C TYR A 221 -0.63 5.62 13.79
N LYS A 222 -1.13 5.24 14.97
CA LYS A 222 -1.66 6.21 15.95
C LYS A 222 -0.58 7.10 16.56
N THR A 223 0.58 6.54 16.86
CA THR A 223 1.68 7.20 17.58
C THR A 223 2.63 7.86 16.59
N GLU A 224 3.04 7.12 15.56
CA GLU A 224 4.13 7.55 14.69
C GLU A 224 3.68 8.60 13.69
N VAL A 225 2.51 8.46 13.03
CA VAL A 225 2.07 9.43 12.00
C VAL A 225 2.04 10.86 12.54
N LYS A 226 1.72 11.05 13.82
CA LYS A 226 1.75 12.38 14.45
C LYS A 226 3.14 13.00 14.43
N GLU A 227 4.18 12.21 14.64
CA GLU A 227 5.56 12.70 14.61
C GLU A 227 6.02 13.03 13.18
N TYR A 228 5.61 12.24 12.19
CA TYR A 228 5.85 12.57 10.78
C TYR A 228 5.18 13.89 10.39
N LEU A 229 3.91 14.06 10.78
CA LEU A 229 3.16 15.29 10.51
C LEU A 229 3.70 16.51 11.27
N LYS A 230 4.41 16.35 12.38
CA LYS A 230 5.09 17.46 13.06
C LYS A 230 6.35 17.89 12.31
N LYS A 231 7.10 16.94 11.75
CA LYS A 231 8.33 17.21 11.01
C LYS A 231 8.06 17.84 9.64
N MET A 232 6.92 17.52 9.01
CA MET A 232 6.54 18.01 7.67
C MET A 232 7.65 17.86 6.61
N ASN A 233 8.47 16.81 6.73
CA ASN A 233 9.54 16.52 5.78
C ASN A 233 8.98 15.68 4.62
N ILE A 234 8.37 16.36 3.64
CA ILE A 234 7.68 15.73 2.51
C ILE A 234 8.52 15.88 1.24
N VAL A 235 8.80 14.76 0.58
CA VAL A 235 9.38 14.70 -0.77
C VAL A 235 8.31 14.24 -1.74
N VAL A 236 8.10 14.98 -2.83
CA VAL A 236 7.07 14.67 -3.83
C VAL A 236 7.71 14.00 -5.03
N LEU A 237 7.35 12.73 -5.27
CA LEU A 237 7.86 11.89 -6.34
C LEU A 237 6.90 11.91 -7.56
N ASN A 238 6.80 13.07 -8.20
CA ASN A 238 5.87 13.27 -9.33
C ASN A 238 6.54 13.36 -10.70
N ARG A 239 7.87 13.56 -10.77
CA ARG A 239 8.62 13.59 -12.04
C ARG A 239 9.54 12.38 -12.10
N LEU A 240 8.96 11.23 -12.44
CA LEU A 240 9.69 9.96 -12.48
C LEU A 240 10.75 9.94 -13.59
N GLU A 241 10.53 10.71 -14.65
CA GLU A 241 11.43 10.91 -15.78
C GLU A 241 12.75 11.59 -15.41
N GLU A 242 12.80 12.28 -14.27
CA GLU A 242 13.98 12.99 -13.77
C GLU A 242 14.80 12.12 -12.78
N ILE A 243 14.35 10.90 -12.46
CA ILE A 243 15.07 9.99 -11.56
C ILE A 243 16.26 9.37 -12.33
N PRO A 244 17.50 9.51 -11.84
CA PRO A 244 18.67 8.94 -12.51
C PRO A 244 18.59 7.41 -12.53
N LEU A 245 18.89 6.82 -13.70
CA LEU A 245 18.88 5.36 -13.88
C LEU A 245 20.09 4.68 -13.21
N SER A 246 21.10 5.47 -12.84
CA SER A 246 22.32 5.03 -12.17
C SER A 246 22.69 5.99 -11.04
N PRO A 247 23.19 5.50 -9.89
CA PRO A 247 23.73 6.34 -8.82
C PRO A 247 24.90 7.23 -9.24
N LEU A 248 25.48 7.01 -10.43
CA LEU A 248 26.58 7.79 -10.99
C LEU A 248 26.12 8.99 -11.83
N ASP A 249 24.83 9.06 -12.21
CA ASP A 249 24.28 10.07 -13.11
C ASP A 249 23.62 11.26 -12.37
N VAL A 250 23.96 11.48 -11.10
CA VAL A 250 23.27 12.45 -10.23
C VAL A 250 23.67 13.89 -10.56
N CYS A 251 22.83 14.63 -11.29
CA CYS A 251 22.93 16.09 -11.44
C CYS A 251 22.45 16.81 -10.15
N ALA A 252 23.27 17.70 -9.59
CA ALA A 252 23.12 18.23 -8.22
C ALA A 252 21.76 18.91 -7.87
N GLY A 253 21.25 18.59 -6.67
CA GLY A 253 20.24 19.38 -5.92
C GLY A 253 18.90 18.68 -5.67
N TRP A 254 18.09 18.47 -6.72
CA TRP A 254 16.74 17.93 -6.61
C TRP A 254 16.72 16.39 -6.61
N THR A 255 17.48 15.78 -7.51
CA THR A 255 17.72 14.32 -7.58
C THR A 255 18.33 13.80 -6.27
N SER A 256 19.23 14.54 -5.62
CA SER A 256 19.84 14.13 -4.35
C SER A 256 18.83 13.98 -3.20
N ASN A 257 17.75 14.78 -3.18
CA ASN A 257 16.71 14.66 -2.14
C ASN A 257 15.80 13.45 -2.41
N ILE A 258 15.49 13.18 -3.68
CA ILE A 258 14.75 11.99 -4.10
C ILE A 258 15.57 10.73 -3.87
N ASP A 259 16.83 10.69 -4.31
CA ASP A 259 17.72 9.56 -4.09
C ASP A 259 17.89 9.25 -2.60
N SER A 260 18.04 10.28 -1.76
CA SER A 260 18.06 10.10 -0.31
C SER A 260 16.74 9.55 0.23
N ALA A 261 15.60 9.96 -0.32
CA ALA A 261 14.29 9.47 0.09
C ALA A 261 14.05 8.01 -0.36
N LEU A 262 14.49 7.66 -1.58
CA LEU A 262 14.48 6.27 -2.08
C LEU A 262 15.35 5.37 -1.19
N ARG A 263 16.56 5.79 -0.84
CA ARG A 263 17.44 5.05 0.09
C ARG A 263 16.81 4.85 1.47
N GLU A 264 16.13 5.86 2.01
CA GLU A 264 15.38 5.73 3.28
C GLU A 264 14.16 4.79 3.18
N MET A 265 13.67 4.55 1.96
CA MET A 265 12.65 3.54 1.65
C MET A 265 13.24 2.13 1.45
N GLY A 266 14.56 1.98 1.42
CA GLY A 266 15.25 0.71 1.13
C GLY A 266 15.45 0.44 -0.37
N LEU A 267 15.51 1.50 -1.19
CA LEU A 267 15.68 1.46 -2.65
C LEU A 267 17.03 2.00 -3.11
#